data_AF-A0A930JKQ5-F1
#
_entry.id   AF-A0A930JKQ5-F1
#
_cell.length_a   1.000
_cell.length_b   1.000
_cell.length_c   1.000
_cell.angle_alpha   90.00
_cell.angle_beta   90.00
_cell.angle_gamma   90.00
#
_symmetry.space_group_name_H-M   'P 1'
#
loop_
_entity.id
_entity.type
_entity.pdbx_description
1 polymer ?
#
loop_
_entity_poly.entity_id
_entity_poly.type
_entity_poly.pdbx_seq_one_letter_code
_entity_poly.pdbx_strand_id
1 'polypeptide(L)' 'MKTIIESLLELSGISDNNNRIELYKGMAQKLREVTEKNQFHLMECFYSNLCGLMAHSDMGKTEYNKVNQLLECFHKILFK' A
#
# COMPACT_ATOMS: atom_id res chain seq x y z
N MET A 1 5.48 -9.87 -4.72
CA MET A 1 4.05 -9.70 -4.38
C MET A 1 3.73 -10.04 -2.93
N LYS A 2 4.11 -11.24 -2.41
CA LYS A 2 3.84 -11.65 -1.03
C LYS A 2 4.20 -10.59 0.04
N THR A 3 5.40 -10.02 -0.04
CA THR A 3 5.89 -8.97 0.87
C THR A 3 5.07 -7.67 0.83
N ILE A 4 4.53 -7.30 -0.33
CA ILE A 4 3.64 -6.14 -0.48
C ILE A 4 2.32 -6.38 0.27
N ILE A 5 1.73 -7.56 0.06
CA ILE A 5 0.46 -7.94 0.69
C ILE A 5 0.62 -8.00 2.21
N GLU A 6 1.72 -8.57 2.72
CA GLU A 6 2.02 -8.59 4.16
C GLU A 6 2.18 -7.18 4.73
N SER A 7 2.88 -6.29 4.01
CA SER A 7 3.06 -4.90 4.43
C SER A 7 1.73 -4.14 4.52
N LEU A 8 0.82 -4.38 3.57
CA LEU A 8 -0.53 -3.80 3.60
C LEU A 8 -1.35 -4.30 4.79
N LEU A 9 -1.27 -5.58 5.11
CA LEU A 9 -1.97 -6.12 6.29
C LEU A 9 -1.40 -5.57 7.60
N GLU A 10 -0.08 -5.41 7.69
CA GLU A 10 0.55 -4.78 8.85
C GLU A 10 0.10 -3.32 9.00
N LEU A 11 0.07 -2.55 7.91
CA LEU A 11 -0.46 -1.19 7.88
C LEU A 11 -1.91 -1.13 8.42
N SER A 12 -2.75 -2.10 8.05
CA SER A 12 -4.12 -2.20 8.56
C SER A 12 -4.21 -2.49 10.07
N GLY A 13 -3.16 -3.05 10.67
CA GLY A 13 -3.09 -3.32 12.11
C GLY A 13 -2.51 -2.17 12.94
N ILE A 14 -1.82 -1.21 12.31
CA ILE A 14 -1.16 -0.09 13.00
C ILE A 14 -1.80 1.28 12.72
N SER A 15 -2.63 1.39 11.68
CA SER A 15 -3.36 2.63 11.37
C SER A 15 -4.44 2.89 12.41
N ASP A 16 -4.61 4.15 12.78
CA ASP A 16 -5.69 4.64 13.67
C ASP A 16 -6.91 5.17 12.89
N ASN A 17 -6.82 5.21 11.55
CA ASN A 17 -7.88 5.71 10.69
C ASN A 17 -8.61 4.58 9.96
N ASN A 18 -9.92 4.46 10.20
CA ASN A 18 -10.76 3.41 9.62
C ASN A 18 -10.75 3.38 8.08
N ASN A 19 -10.73 4.55 7.42
CA ASN A 19 -10.71 4.61 5.96
C ASN A 19 -9.37 4.08 5.41
N ARG A 20 -8.25 4.39 6.08
CA ARG A 20 -6.93 3.85 5.70
C ARG A 20 -6.84 2.36 5.98
N ILE A 21 -7.37 1.88 7.10
CA ILE A 21 -7.45 0.45 7.43
C ILE A 21 -8.16 -0.32 6.30
N GLU A 22 -9.34 0.13 5.89
CA GLU A 22 -10.13 -0.53 4.85
C GLU A 22 -9.46 -0.41 3.47
N LEU A 23 -8.81 0.71 3.17
CA LEU A 23 -7.99 0.86 1.98
C LEU A 23 -6.88 -0.20 1.91
N TYR A 24 -6.11 -0.38 2.98
CA TYR A 24 -5.00 -1.33 3.01
C TYR A 24 -5.48 -2.78 2.89
N LYS A 25 -6.53 -3.16 3.63
CA LYS A 25 -7.14 -4.50 3.53
C LYS A 25 -7.69 -4.77 2.15
N GLY A 26 -8.45 -3.82 1.59
CA GLY A 26 -9.05 -3.95 0.27
C GLY A 26 -8.00 -4.11 -0.84
N MET A 27 -6.89 -3.36 -0.76
CA MET A 27 -5.79 -3.53 -1.70
C MET A 27 -5.08 -4.88 -1.54
N ALA A 28 -4.82 -5.32 -0.30
CA ALA A 28 -4.21 -6.61 -0.03
C ALA A 28 -5.07 -7.77 -0.59
N GLN A 29 -6.39 -7.69 -0.43
CA GLN A 29 -7.33 -8.65 -0.98
C GLN A 29 -7.30 -8.65 -2.52
N LYS A 30 -7.43 -7.48 -3.16
CA LYS A 30 -7.39 -7.37 -4.62
C LYS A 30 -6.12 -7.99 -5.20
N LEU A 31 -4.96 -7.71 -4.60
CA LEU A 31 -3.69 -8.28 -5.05
C LEU A 31 -3.64 -9.81 -4.93
N ARG A 32 -4.34 -10.43 -3.97
CA ARG A 32 -4.41 -11.89 -3.83
C ARG A 32 -5.27 -12.55 -4.90
N GLU A 33 -6.32 -11.87 -5.36
CA GLU A 33 -7.37 -12.46 -6.20
C GLU A 33 -7.10 -12.29 -7.71
N VAL A 34 -6.19 -11.40 -8.09
CA VAL A 34 -5.91 -11.08 -9.49
C VAL A 34 -4.66 -11.78 -10.03
N THR A 35 -4.60 -11.91 -11.36
CA THR A 35 -3.42 -12.43 -12.08
C THR A 35 -2.22 -11.51 -11.90
N GLU A 36 -1.01 -12.06 -12.07
CA GLU A 36 0.24 -11.30 -11.92
C GLU A 36 0.27 -10.02 -12.78
N LYS A 37 -0.13 -10.11 -14.06
CA LYS A 37 -0.23 -8.93 -14.95
C LYS A 37 -1.14 -7.84 -14.36
N ASN A 38 -2.27 -8.24 -13.79
CA ASN A 38 -3.22 -7.30 -13.19
C ASN A 38 -2.73 -6.78 -11.82
N GLN A 39 -1.90 -7.54 -11.10
CA GLN A 39 -1.27 -7.07 -9.86
C GLN A 39 -0.36 -5.88 -10.12
N PHE A 40 0.45 -5.90 -11.18
CA PHE A 40 1.30 -4.76 -11.56
C PHE A 40 0.49 -3.51 -11.86
N HIS A 41 -0.55 -3.62 -12.69
CA HIS A 41 -1.42 -2.47 -13.01
C HIS A 41 -2.10 -1.90 -11.75
N LEU A 42 -2.58 -2.77 -10.86
CA LEU A 42 -3.15 -2.33 -9.59
C LEU A 42 -2.11 -1.61 -8.72
N MET A 43 -0.88 -2.12 -8.66
CA MET A 43 0.21 -1.48 -7.91
C MET A 43 0.55 -0.10 -8.46
N GLU A 44 0.60 0.11 -9.78
CA GLU A 44 0.84 1.42 -10.39
C GLU A 44 -0.21 2.45 -9.95
N CYS A 45 -1.49 2.09 -10.11
CA CYS A 45 -2.61 2.94 -9.70
C CYS A 45 -2.56 3.23 -8.19
N PHE A 46 -2.26 2.20 -7.39
CA PHE A 46 -2.23 2.34 -5.94
C PHE A 46 -1.01 3.14 -5.45
N TYR A 47 0.16 3.04 -6.10
CA TYR A 47 1.35 3.82 -5.78
C TYR A 47 1.06 5.33 -5.85
N SER A 48 0.44 5.80 -6.95
CA SER A 48 0.07 7.20 -7.10
C SER A 48 -0.89 7.67 -5.99
N ASN A 49 -1.90 6.86 -5.68
CA ASN A 49 -2.86 7.18 -4.63
C ASN A 49 -2.21 7.22 -3.24
N LEU A 50 -1.29 6.31 -2.96
CA LEU A 50 -0.61 6.23 -1.68
C LEU A 50 0.37 7.40 -1.48
N CYS A 51 1.05 7.85 -2.54
CA CYS A 51 1.84 9.09 -2.53
C CYS A 51 0.96 10.30 -2.18
N GLY A 52 -0.22 10.43 -2.82
CA GLY A 52 -1.18 11.49 -2.52
C GLY A 52 -1.72 11.44 -1.09
N LEU A 53 -2.05 10.23 -0.60
CA LEU A 53 -2.48 10.02 0.78
C LEU A 53 -1.41 10.52 1.77
N MET A 54 -0.15 10.15 1.55
CA MET A 54 0.97 10.52 2.41
C MET A 54 1.30 12.01 2.37
N ALA A 55 1.08 12.68 1.23
CA ALA A 55 1.32 14.12 1.08
C ALA A 55 0.24 15.00 1.74
N HIS A 56 -0.97 14.47 1.93
CA HIS A 56 -2.16 15.27 2.30
C HIS A 56 -2.90 14.77 3.54
N SER A 57 -2.40 13.75 4.23
CA SER A 57 -3.05 13.21 5.43
C SER A 57 -2.14 13.27 6.64
N ASP A 58 -2.71 13.69 7.77
CA ASP A 58 -2.07 13.49 9.07
C ASP A 58 -2.04 11.98 9.39
N MET A 59 -0.84 11.49 9.63
CA MET A 59 -0.54 10.08 9.81
C MET A 59 0.44 9.93 10.98
N GLY A 60 0.19 8.96 11.85
CA GLY A 60 1.10 8.65 12.95
C GLY A 60 2.48 8.24 12.43
N LYS A 61 3.55 8.59 13.16
CA LYS A 61 4.94 8.34 12.75
C LYS A 61 5.22 6.90 12.32
N THR A 62 4.65 5.93 13.04
CA THR A 62 4.83 4.50 12.75
C THR A 62 4.18 4.11 11.42
N GLU A 63 2.94 4.53 11.19
CA GLU A 63 2.23 4.28 9.93
C GLU A 63 2.94 4.99 8.77
N TYR A 64 3.31 6.26 8.94
CA TYR A 64 4.04 7.04 7.94
C TYR A 64 5.33 6.35 7.48
N ASN A 65 6.16 5.91 8.43
CA ASN A 65 7.41 5.23 8.11
C ASN A 65 7.18 3.93 7.33
N LYS A 66 6.13 3.19 7.68
CA LYS A 66 5.78 1.94 7.00
C LYS A 66 5.22 2.18 5.60
N VAL A 67 4.39 3.21 5.43
CA VAL A 67 3.92 3.65 4.11
C VAL A 67 5.10 4.06 3.23
N ASN A 68 6.08 4.79 3.76
CA ASN A 68 7.27 5.17 3.01
C ASN A 68 8.06 3.94 2.53
N GLN A 69 8.28 2.95 3.41
CA GLN A 69 8.94 1.69 3.03
C GLN A 69 8.16 0.94 1.94
N LEU A 70 6.83 0.95 2.01
CA LEU A 70 5.98 0.33 0.99
C LEU A 70 6.11 1.05 -0.36
N LEU A 71 6.15 2.39 -0.36
CA LEU A 71 6.36 3.20 -1.57
C LEU A 71 7.73 2.92 -2.21
N GLU A 72 8.79 2.78 -1.41
CA GLU A 72 10.11 2.37 -1.92
C GLU A 72 10.08 0.97 -2.54
N CYS A 73 9.33 0.04 -1.95
CA CYS A 73 9.13 -1.30 -2.52
C CYS A 73 8.40 -1.24 -3.85
N PHE A 74 7.34 -0.42 -3.96
CA PHE A 74 6.64 -0.18 -5.21
C PHE A 74 7.56 0.41 -6.27
N HIS A 75 8.34 1.44 -5.91
CA HIS A 75 9.23 2.10 -6.85
C HIS A 75 10.26 1.12 -7.46
N LYS A 76 10.88 0.28 -6.62
CA LYS A 76 11.84 -0.76 -7.05
C LYS A 76 11.23 -1.84 -7.93
N ILE A 77 9.92 -2.08 -7.84
CA ILE A 77 9.23 -3.09 -8.64
C ILE A 77 8.74 -2.50 -9.96
N LEU A 78 8.20 -1.29 -9.93
CA LEU A 78 7.53 -0.66 -11.07
C LEU A 78 8.49 0.05 -12.03
N PHE A 79 9.58 0.65 -11.51
CA PHE A 79 10.46 1.53 -12.29
C PHE A 79 11.90 0.99 -12.36
N LYS A 80 12.06 -0.33 -12.54
CA LYS A 80 13.37 -0.95 -12.74
C LYS A 80 14.11 -0.45 -13.98
#